data_AF-A0A850DTE0-F1
#
_entry.id   AF-A0A850DTE0-F1
#
_cell.length_a   1.000
_cell.length_b   1.000
_cell.length_c   1.000
_cell.angle_alpha   90.00
_cell.angle_beta   90.00
_cell.angle_gamma   90.00
#
_symmetry.space_group_name_H-M   'P 1'
#
loop_
_entity.id
_entity.type
_entity.pdbx_description
1 polymer ?
#
loop_
_entity_poly.entity_id
_entity_poly.type
_entity_poly.pdbx_seq_one_letter_code
_entity_poly.pdbx_strand_id
1 'polypeptide(L)'
;MQSTQKLPTQFLAKVASVETDGCWLWTASVNNEGYGKFTQHGVKHYAHRFSYAALVGPIPEGMFVDHICFQRNCVNPAHLRLVTPKQNSEHREKAQANSKSGVRGVTWHKKRAKWRVSAGSGGVHFHGGYFDSLEEAAAASTALRQTVFTHDDHREAS
;
A
#
# COMPACT_ATOMS: atom_id res chain seq x y z
N MET A 1 -14.22 -17.75 10.66
CA MET A 1 -15.16 -16.88 9.91
C MET A 1 -15.43 -15.65 10.77
N GLN A 2 -14.90 -14.47 10.42
CA GLN A 2 -15.19 -13.26 11.19
C GLN A 2 -16.63 -12.84 10.91
N SER A 3 -17.45 -12.74 11.95
CA SER A 3 -18.86 -12.38 11.85
C SER A 3 -19.00 -10.93 11.38
N THR A 4 -19.61 -10.71 10.21
CA THR A 4 -19.91 -9.38 9.66
C THR A 4 -21.00 -8.62 10.44
N GLN A 5 -21.50 -9.18 11.55
CA GLN A 5 -22.59 -8.63 12.36
C GLN A 5 -22.35 -7.21 12.89
N LYS A 6 -21.10 -6.75 12.98
CA LYS A 6 -20.79 -5.38 13.42
C LYS A 6 -20.85 -4.34 12.28
N LEU A 7 -20.96 -4.77 11.02
CA LEU A 7 -21.13 -3.86 9.90
C LEU A 7 -22.61 -3.55 9.68
N PRO A 8 -22.98 -2.29 9.46
CA PRO A 8 -24.37 -1.93 9.20
C PRO A 8 -24.82 -2.45 7.83
N THR A 9 -26.11 -2.78 7.68
CA THR A 9 -26.68 -3.32 6.43
C THR A 9 -26.37 -2.46 5.20
N GLN A 10 -26.41 -1.14 5.36
CA GLN A 10 -26.07 -0.17 4.29
C GLN A 10 -24.61 -0.21 3.84
N PHE A 11 -23.70 -0.77 4.65
CA PHE A 11 -22.31 -1.02 4.30
C PHE A 11 -22.22 -2.33 3.50
N LEU A 12 -22.80 -3.41 4.04
CA LEU A 12 -22.80 -4.74 3.40
C LEU A 12 -23.47 -4.73 2.02
N ALA A 13 -24.53 -3.94 1.84
CA ALA A 13 -25.19 -3.77 0.54
C ALA A 13 -24.29 -3.15 -0.57
N LYS A 14 -23.12 -2.61 -0.20
CA LYS A 14 -22.13 -1.99 -1.11
C LYS A 14 -20.87 -2.84 -1.26
N VAL A 15 -20.92 -4.09 -0.83
CA VAL A 15 -19.80 -5.02 -0.86
C VAL A 15 -20.16 -6.18 -1.79
N ALA A 16 -19.36 -6.38 -2.83
CA ALA A 16 -19.38 -7.58 -3.66
C ALA A 16 -18.22 -8.50 -3.27
N SER A 17 -18.47 -9.80 -3.11
CA SER A 17 -17.40 -10.80 -2.98
C SER A 17 -16.89 -11.18 -4.37
N VAL A 18 -15.56 -11.32 -4.52
CA VAL A 18 -14.95 -11.96 -5.68
C VAL A 18 -14.36 -13.29 -5.22
N GLU A 19 -14.81 -14.37 -5.85
CA GLU A 19 -14.49 -15.75 -5.45
C GLU A 19 -13.00 -16.11 -5.55
N THR A 20 -12.22 -15.41 -6.38
CA THR A 20 -10.84 -15.82 -6.67
C THR A 20 -9.86 -15.47 -5.56
N ASP A 21 -10.04 -14.32 -4.90
CA ASP A 21 -9.01 -13.75 -4.01
C ASP A 21 -9.53 -13.51 -2.60
N GLY A 22 -10.81 -13.80 -2.31
CA GLY A 22 -11.45 -13.52 -1.01
C GLY A 22 -11.68 -12.03 -0.73
N CYS A 23 -11.50 -11.16 -1.72
CA CYS A 23 -11.68 -9.72 -1.57
C CYS A 23 -13.16 -9.36 -1.40
N TRP A 24 -13.42 -8.40 -0.51
CA TRP A 24 -14.72 -7.74 -0.36
C TRP A 24 -14.63 -6.41 -1.09
N LEU A 25 -15.05 -6.37 -2.35
CA LEU A 25 -14.92 -5.17 -3.18
C LEU A 25 -16.01 -4.16 -2.87
N TRP A 26 -15.60 -2.95 -2.54
CA TRP A 26 -16.49 -1.81 -2.44
C TRP A 26 -17.00 -1.41 -3.82
N THR A 27 -18.32 -1.37 -3.98
CA THR A 27 -19.01 -1.09 -5.25
C THR A 27 -19.64 0.32 -5.30
N ALA A 28 -19.59 1.07 -4.19
CA ALA A 28 -20.09 2.44 -4.13
C ALA A 28 -18.98 3.47 -4.41
N SER A 29 -19.22 4.74 -4.06
CA SER A 29 -18.30 5.85 -4.34
C SER A 29 -16.86 5.58 -3.87
N VAL A 30 -15.92 5.85 -4.77
CA VAL A 30 -14.47 5.84 -4.53
C VAL A 30 -13.88 7.24 -4.73
N ASN A 31 -12.69 7.52 -4.17
CA ASN A 31 -11.93 8.73 -4.51
C ASN A 31 -11.09 8.54 -5.79
N ASN A 32 -10.41 9.60 -6.24
CA ASN A 32 -9.53 9.58 -7.42
C ASN A 32 -8.35 8.60 -7.28
N GLU A 33 -8.05 8.15 -6.06
CA GLU A 33 -7.01 7.17 -5.78
C GLU A 33 -7.58 5.74 -5.72
N GLY A 34 -8.89 5.54 -5.81
CA GLY A 34 -9.54 4.23 -5.77
C GLY A 34 -9.99 3.75 -4.38
N TYR A 35 -9.89 4.58 -3.34
CA TYR A 35 -10.36 4.24 -2.00
C TYR A 35 -11.87 4.45 -1.85
N GLY A 36 -12.57 3.40 -1.40
CA GLY A 36 -14.00 3.47 -1.09
C GLY A 36 -14.33 4.49 0.00
N LYS A 37 -15.45 5.19 -0.18
CA LYS A 37 -16.02 6.16 0.77
C LYS A 37 -17.35 5.66 1.30
N PHE A 38 -17.53 5.76 2.60
CA PHE A 38 -18.76 5.39 3.29
C PHE A 38 -19.20 6.54 4.19
N THR A 39 -20.49 6.89 4.14
CA THR A 39 -21.07 7.90 5.03
C THR A 39 -22.01 7.20 6.01
N GLN A 40 -21.82 7.43 7.31
CA GLN A 40 -22.70 6.95 8.37
C GLN A 40 -23.08 8.12 9.27
N HIS A 41 -24.38 8.34 9.47
CA HIS A 41 -24.91 9.44 10.29
C HIS A 41 -24.30 10.83 9.95
N GLY A 42 -24.10 11.10 8.65
CA GLY A 42 -23.50 12.35 8.17
C GLY A 42 -21.97 12.41 8.22
N VAL A 43 -21.30 11.44 8.86
CA VAL A 43 -19.84 11.37 8.97
C VAL A 43 -19.26 10.56 7.82
N LYS A 44 -18.25 11.11 7.14
CA LYS A 44 -17.55 10.46 6.02
C LYS A 44 -16.36 9.65 6.55
N HIS A 45 -16.27 8.40 6.11
CA HIS A 45 -15.19 7.47 6.42
C HIS A 45 -14.62 6.86 5.14
N TYR A 46 -13.36 6.45 5.19
CA TYR A 46 -12.86 5.47 4.21
C TYR A 46 -13.47 4.11 4.53
N ALA A 47 -14.02 3.44 3.52
CA ALA A 47 -14.77 2.20 3.70
C ALA A 47 -13.89 1.08 4.31
N HIS A 48 -12.64 0.96 3.89
CA HIS A 48 -11.71 -0.03 4.44
C HIS A 48 -11.37 0.25 5.92
N ARG A 49 -11.15 1.53 6.30
CA ARG A 49 -10.91 1.92 7.70
C ARG A 49 -12.14 1.67 8.57
N PHE A 50 -13.32 1.94 8.04
CA PHE A 50 -14.58 1.66 8.73
C PHE A 50 -14.73 0.16 9.00
N SER A 51 -14.49 -0.67 7.97
CA SER A 51 -14.54 -2.13 8.10
C SER A 51 -13.54 -2.66 9.13
N TYR A 52 -12.29 -2.19 9.06
CA TYR A 52 -11.25 -2.53 10.04
C TYR A 52 -11.67 -2.16 11.47
N ALA A 53 -12.12 -0.92 11.67
CA ALA A 53 -12.51 -0.42 12.99
C ALA A 53 -13.68 -1.23 13.60
N ALA A 54 -14.65 -1.60 12.76
CA ALA A 54 -15.82 -2.35 13.20
C ALA A 54 -15.51 -3.81 13.54
N LEU A 55 -14.66 -4.48 12.73
CA LEU A 55 -14.45 -5.93 12.81
C LEU A 55 -13.19 -6.33 13.57
N VAL A 56 -12.13 -5.52 13.53
CA VAL A 56 -10.84 -5.81 14.18
C VAL A 56 -10.70 -4.99 15.46
N GLY A 57 -10.90 -3.68 15.39
CA GLY A 57 -10.77 -2.79 16.54
C GLY A 57 -10.29 -1.38 16.18
N PRO A 58 -10.19 -0.48 17.17
CA PRO A 58 -9.85 0.92 16.93
C PRO A 58 -8.49 1.05 16.23
N ILE A 59 -8.40 2.00 15.30
CA ILE A 59 -7.14 2.37 14.63
C ILE A 59 -6.42 3.36 15.55
N PRO A 60 -5.25 3.02 16.11
CA PRO A 60 -4.51 3.94 16.97
C PRO A 60 -4.13 5.23 16.25
N GLU A 61 -3.97 6.32 17.00
CA GLU A 61 -3.52 7.59 16.44
C GLU A 61 -2.15 7.43 15.75
N GLY A 62 -1.99 8.08 14.59
CA GLY A 62 -0.76 7.97 13.79
C GLY A 62 -0.61 6.70 12.96
N MET A 63 -1.50 5.70 13.12
CA MET A 63 -1.46 4.46 12.34
C MET A 63 -2.29 4.54 11.04
N PHE A 64 -1.82 3.80 10.04
CA PHE A 64 -2.41 3.65 8.72
C PHE A 64 -2.99 2.25 8.57
N VAL A 65 -3.98 2.11 7.70
CA VAL A 65 -4.54 0.80 7.31
C VAL A 65 -4.07 0.53 5.90
N ASP A 66 -3.28 -0.52 5.71
CA ASP A 66 -2.66 -0.91 4.45
C ASP A 66 -3.32 -2.18 3.89
N HIS A 67 -3.41 -2.25 2.55
CA HIS A 67 -4.02 -3.36 1.82
C HIS A 67 -2.99 -4.41 1.47
N ILE A 68 -3.04 -5.57 2.14
CA ILE A 68 -2.17 -6.72 1.85
C ILE A 68 -2.45 -7.24 0.42
N CYS A 69 -3.71 -7.20 -0.02
CA CYS A 69 -4.12 -7.65 -1.34
C CYS A 69 -3.85 -6.63 -2.48
N PHE A 70 -3.25 -5.48 -2.18
CA PHE A 70 -3.00 -4.37 -3.13
C PHE A 70 -4.23 -3.82 -3.88
N GLN A 71 -5.43 -4.21 -3.47
CA GLN A 71 -6.70 -3.77 -4.05
C GLN A 71 -7.33 -2.67 -3.20
N ARG A 72 -7.25 -1.41 -3.66
CA ARG A 72 -7.61 -0.22 -2.85
C ARG A 72 -9.09 -0.12 -2.47
N ASN A 73 -9.98 -0.72 -3.25
CA ASN A 73 -11.41 -0.78 -2.94
C ASN A 73 -11.78 -2.05 -2.14
N CYS A 74 -10.84 -2.91 -1.75
CA CYS A 74 -11.11 -4.01 -0.85
C CYS A 74 -11.41 -3.49 0.57
N VAL A 75 -12.44 -4.06 1.20
CA VAL A 75 -12.86 -3.74 2.58
C VAL A 75 -12.86 -4.97 3.49
N ASN A 76 -12.27 -6.09 3.04
CA ASN A 76 -12.16 -7.29 3.87
C ASN A 76 -11.11 -7.03 4.97
N PRO A 77 -11.47 -7.04 6.27
CA PRO A 77 -10.51 -6.80 7.35
C PRO A 77 -9.35 -7.79 7.37
N ALA A 78 -9.54 -9.02 6.88
CA ALA A 78 -8.47 -10.01 6.77
C ALA A 78 -7.39 -9.63 5.74
N HIS A 79 -7.71 -8.72 4.82
CA HIS A 79 -6.77 -8.20 3.81
C HIS A 79 -6.21 -6.83 4.20
N LEU A 80 -6.45 -6.39 5.44
CA LEU A 80 -6.02 -5.10 5.96
C LEU A 80 -5.09 -5.31 7.15
N ARG A 81 -4.05 -4.47 7.24
CA ARG A 81 -3.14 -4.44 8.40
C ARG A 81 -2.92 -3.02 8.90
N LEU A 82 -2.65 -2.90 10.20
CA LEU A 82 -2.17 -1.64 10.76
C LEU A 82 -0.68 -1.50 10.49
N VAL A 83 -0.29 -0.32 10.01
CA VAL A 83 1.10 0.00 9.72
C VAL A 83 1.42 1.41 10.20
N THR A 84 2.67 1.62 10.58
CA THR A 84 3.24 2.94 10.80
C THR A 84 3.39 3.71 9.47
N PRO A 85 3.52 5.04 9.49
CA PRO A 85 3.81 5.82 8.28
C PRO A 85 5.08 5.34 7.56
N LYS A 86 6.09 4.90 8.34
CA LYS A 86 7.34 4.34 7.82
C LYS A 86 7.07 3.06 7.04
N GLN A 87 6.41 2.08 7.66
CA GLN A 87 6.03 0.80 7.05
C GLN A 87 5.21 0.99 5.77
N ASN A 88 4.18 1.85 5.81
CA ASN A 88 3.35 2.14 4.63
C ASN A 88 4.18 2.64 3.44
N SER A 89 5.21 3.45 3.70
CA SER A 89 6.12 3.94 2.66
C SER A 89 7.07 2.85 2.15
N GLU A 90 7.55 1.98 3.04
CA GLU A 90 8.41 0.84 2.70
C GLU A 90 7.69 -0.15 1.79
N HIS A 91 6.43 -0.51 2.10
CA HIS A 91 5.61 -1.49 1.37
C HIS A 91 5.30 -1.16 -0.09
N ARG A 92 5.52 0.09 -0.52
CA ARG A 92 5.13 0.57 -1.85
C ARG A 92 5.99 -0.03 -2.97
N GLU A 93 5.54 -1.05 -3.67
CA GLU A 93 6.40 -1.68 -4.69
C GLU A 93 6.65 -0.81 -5.94
N LYS A 94 5.60 -0.16 -6.45
CA LYS A 94 5.62 0.49 -7.76
C LYS A 94 6.33 1.85 -7.74
N ALA A 95 6.97 2.19 -8.86
CA ALA A 95 7.51 3.52 -9.12
C ALA A 95 6.39 4.59 -9.13
N GLN A 96 6.77 5.87 -9.03
CA GLN A 96 5.75 6.94 -9.14
C GLN A 96 5.27 7.00 -10.59
N ALA A 97 4.01 7.41 -10.79
CA ALA A 97 3.42 7.49 -12.13
C ALA A 97 4.21 8.42 -13.08
N ASN A 98 4.92 9.41 -12.53
CA ASN A 98 5.78 10.33 -13.27
C ASN A 98 7.25 9.84 -13.40
N SER A 99 7.56 8.62 -12.96
CA SER A 99 8.92 8.07 -13.05
C SER A 99 9.30 7.87 -14.52
N LYS A 100 10.45 8.42 -14.92
CA LYS A 100 10.98 8.25 -16.28
C LYS A 100 11.65 6.91 -16.50
N SER A 101 12.12 6.26 -15.43
CA SER A 101 12.73 4.93 -15.51
C SER A 101 11.70 3.80 -15.44
N GLY A 102 10.49 4.06 -14.95
CA GLY A 102 9.53 3.02 -14.57
C GLY A 102 9.93 2.20 -13.34
N VAL A 103 11.15 2.39 -12.82
CA VAL A 103 11.73 1.60 -11.72
C VAL A 103 11.80 2.44 -10.44
N ARG A 104 11.28 1.91 -9.32
CA ARG A 104 11.31 2.60 -8.03
C ARG A 104 12.77 2.82 -7.61
N GLY A 105 13.11 4.04 -7.18
CA GLY A 105 14.44 4.37 -6.69
C GLY A 105 15.52 4.55 -7.75
N VAL A 106 15.17 4.49 -9.05
CA VAL A 106 16.13 4.64 -10.16
C VAL A 106 15.84 5.91 -10.95
N THR A 107 16.86 6.75 -11.14
CA THR A 107 16.75 8.03 -11.87
C THR A 107 17.93 8.22 -12.83
N TRP A 108 17.70 8.84 -13.98
CA TRP A 108 18.81 9.16 -14.91
C TRP A 108 19.63 10.35 -14.42
N HIS A 109 20.95 10.18 -14.31
CA HIS A 109 21.88 11.22 -13.88
C HIS A 109 22.64 11.82 -15.07
N LYS A 110 22.10 12.90 -15.64
CA LYS A 110 22.57 13.54 -16.88
C LYS A 110 24.08 13.78 -16.94
N LYS A 111 24.68 14.38 -15.89
CA LYS A 111 26.12 14.73 -15.87
C LYS A 111 27.07 13.54 -15.95
N ARG A 112 26.62 12.37 -15.48
CA ARG A 112 27.43 11.13 -15.49
C ARG A 112 27.02 10.18 -16.61
N ALA A 113 25.94 10.50 -17.34
CA ALA A 113 25.29 9.60 -18.27
C ALA A 113 25.08 8.18 -17.69
N LYS A 114 24.62 8.11 -16.44
CA LYS A 114 24.41 6.85 -15.70
C LYS A 114 23.07 6.83 -14.98
N TRP A 115 22.55 5.63 -14.75
CA TRP A 115 21.41 5.38 -13.87
C TRP A 115 21.85 5.47 -12.42
N ARG A 116 21.23 6.36 -11.63
CA ARG A 116 21.48 6.53 -10.20
C ARG A 116 20.43 5.80 -9.38
N VAL A 117 20.90 5.00 -8.43
CA VAL A 117 20.05 4.30 -7.46
C VAL A 117 20.04 5.05 -6.14
N SER A 118 18.86 5.19 -5.55
CA SER A 118 18.67 5.73 -4.21
C SER A 118 17.42 5.17 -3.56
N ALA A 119 17.47 4.92 -2.25
CA ALA A 119 16.32 4.57 -1.43
C ALA A 119 16.20 5.56 -0.26
N GLY A 120 15.00 5.70 0.30
CA GLY A 120 14.77 6.45 1.52
C GLY A 120 14.04 5.59 2.53
N SER A 121 14.47 5.63 3.80
CA SER A 121 13.75 5.00 4.91
C SER A 121 13.92 5.84 6.17
N GLY A 122 12.84 6.05 6.92
CA GLY A 122 12.88 6.76 8.20
C GLY A 122 13.46 8.19 8.12
N GLY A 123 13.31 8.87 6.98
CA GLY A 123 13.89 10.20 6.76
C GLY A 123 15.36 10.22 6.32
N VAL A 124 16.00 9.05 6.21
CA VAL A 124 17.39 8.92 5.75
C VAL A 124 17.43 8.54 4.28
N HIS A 125 18.32 9.18 3.52
CA HIS A 125 18.58 8.86 2.11
C HIS A 125 19.81 7.96 1.96
N PHE A 126 19.63 6.83 1.28
CA PHE A 126 20.67 5.85 1.01
C PHE A 126 21.06 5.91 -0.46
N HIS A 127 22.36 6.00 -0.72
CA HIS A 127 22.91 6.00 -2.08
C HIS A 127 23.25 4.56 -2.50
N GLY A 128 22.65 4.10 -3.61
CA GLY A 128 22.88 2.76 -4.15
C GLY A 128 23.87 2.70 -5.31
N GLY A 129 24.54 3.81 -5.63
CA GLY A 129 25.52 3.88 -6.71
C GLY A 129 24.99 4.34 -8.06
N TYR A 130 25.83 4.13 -9.08
CA TYR A 130 25.61 4.51 -10.47
C TYR A 130 25.88 3.32 -11.40
N PHE A 131 25.01 3.12 -12.38
CA PHE A 131 25.04 1.97 -13.28
C PHE A 131 24.90 2.43 -14.74
N ASP A 132 25.48 1.65 -15.65
CA ASP A 132 25.43 1.95 -17.08
C ASP A 132 24.13 1.45 -17.72
N SER A 133 23.54 0.37 -17.18
CA SER A 133 22.26 -0.17 -17.63
C SER A 133 21.12 0.07 -16.63
N LEU A 134 19.89 0.15 -17.15
CA LEU A 134 18.69 0.29 -16.33
C LEU A 134 18.40 -0.99 -15.53
N GLU A 135 18.72 -2.14 -16.11
CA GLU A 135 18.53 -3.46 -15.50
C GLU A 135 19.39 -3.64 -14.26
N GLU A 136 20.69 -3.34 -14.35
CA GLU A 136 21.60 -3.36 -13.19
C GLU A 136 21.15 -2.39 -12.11
N ALA A 137 20.74 -1.17 -12.51
CA ALA A 137 20.19 -0.20 -11.58
C ALA A 137 18.91 -0.70 -10.90
N ALA A 138 18.06 -1.45 -11.61
CA ALA A 138 16.84 -2.02 -11.06
C ALA A 138 17.13 -3.13 -10.04
N ALA A 139 18.06 -4.03 -10.35
CA ALA A 139 18.52 -5.06 -9.43
C ALA A 139 19.14 -4.43 -8.17
N ALA A 140 20.03 -3.46 -8.33
CA ALA A 140 20.67 -2.74 -7.23
C ALA A 140 19.66 -1.94 -6.39
N SER A 141 18.64 -1.33 -7.01
CA SER A 141 17.56 -0.64 -6.28
C SER A 141 16.74 -1.60 -5.43
N THR A 142 16.45 -2.79 -5.94
CA THR A 142 15.75 -3.83 -5.18
C THR A 142 16.60 -4.32 -4.01
N ALA A 143 17.87 -4.64 -4.24
CA ALA A 143 18.80 -5.07 -3.19
C ALA A 143 18.99 -3.99 -2.10
N LEU A 144 19.13 -2.72 -2.50
CA LEU A 144 19.24 -1.60 -1.57
C LEU A 144 18.01 -1.50 -0.67
N ARG A 145 16.80 -1.59 -1.24
CA ARG A 145 15.57 -1.55 -0.47
C ARG A 145 15.45 -2.71 0.51
N GLN A 146 15.81 -3.92 0.09
CA GLN A 146 15.83 -5.10 0.96
C GLN A 146 16.82 -4.96 2.13
N THR A 147 17.90 -4.20 1.95
CA THR A 147 18.89 -3.94 3.00
C THR A 147 18.44 -2.83 3.97
N VAL A 148 17.76 -1.82 3.44
CA VAL A 148 17.42 -0.59 4.16
C VAL A 148 16.06 -0.67 4.86
N PHE A 149 15.11 -1.40 4.29
CA PHE A 149 13.76 -1.48 4.83
C PHE A 149 13.73 -2.43 6.02
N THR A 150 13.23 -1.89 7.12
CA THR A 150 13.21 -2.59 8.41
C THR A 150 11.97 -3.45 8.60
N HIS A 151 10.95 -3.25 7.77
CA HIS A 151 9.67 -3.94 7.83
C HIS A 151 9.21 -4.21 6.40
N ASP A 152 9.72 -5.29 5.82
CA ASP A 152 9.26 -5.82 4.54
C ASP A 152 8.54 -7.14 4.81
N ASP A 153 7.38 -7.06 5.47
CA ASP A 153 6.57 -8.22 5.84
C ASP A 153 5.91 -8.90 4.61
N HIS A 154 6.28 -8.49 3.39
CA HIS A 154 5.84 -9.12 2.14
C HIS A 154 6.40 -10.55 1.94
N ARG A 155 7.17 -11.09 2.90
CA ARG A 155 7.85 -12.39 2.81
C ARG A 155 7.18 -13.57 3.53
N GLU A 156 6.12 -13.36 4.31
CA GLU A 156 5.46 -14.45 5.05
C GLU A 156 4.09 -14.78 4.42
N ALA A 157 4.12 -15.29 3.19
CA ALA A 157 3.05 -16.13 2.65
C ALA A 157 3.72 -17.39 2.12
N SER A 158 3.92 -18.36 3.02
CA SER A 158 4.26 -19.75 2.67
C SER A 158 3.07 -20.47 2.05
#